data_AF-A0A484HIF1-F1
#
_entry.id   AF-A0A484HIF1-F1
#
_cell.length_a   1.000
_cell.length_b   1.000
_cell.length_c   1.000
_cell.angle_alpha   90.00
_cell.angle_beta   90.00
_cell.angle_gamma   90.00
#
_symmetry.space_group_name_H-M   'P 1'
#
loop_
_entity.id
_entity.type
_entity.pdbx_description
1 polymer ?
#
loop_
_entity_poly.entity_id
_entity_poly.type
_entity_poly.pdbx_seq_one_letter_code
_entity_poly.pdbx_strand_id
1 'polypeptide(L)'
;MDCLVCHEQTGAYKKFPAGAGNPVSAPKVFPGNKKKYFPPDYNQSARSVGRPSRKNCGTCHFYGGGGDGVKHGDLDSSLAKPNKALDVHMGLDGRNFDCVRCHTTTLHQVAGRLYTTPAFKGRKSLVEDDLASKITCESCHTAKPHKVNAKANDHTDRVACQSCHIPTFARVNPTKMWWDWSTAGKKKNGKPYMIKDDFGKPRYFTKKGDMRWEKNVKPDYFWFNGAMEYITVKDTIDPGQTVPLNRPMGSMDDPNSRIFPFKIHRGKQPYDKVNKNMTIVHLFPKGKEDKDAYWKGYDWAKAIAFGMDYAGLPFSGEYDFVETSYMFPITHMVAPKENAVACSECHAPENSRLASLAGFYMPGRDGAGVVDILGWLLALGSLIGVIAHGVGRVLSASGRREK
;
A
#
# COMPACT_ATOMS: atom_id res chain seq x y z
N MET A 1 2.55 -20.39 -21.88
CA MET A 1 3.12 -19.89 -20.61
C MET A 1 4.46 -19.24 -20.88
N ASP A 2 4.89 -18.28 -20.08
CA ASP A 2 6.23 -17.67 -20.20
C ASP A 2 7.09 -18.08 -19.00
N CYS A 3 8.01 -19.02 -19.20
CA CYS A 3 8.91 -19.52 -18.17
C CYS A 3 10.09 -18.56 -17.92
N LEU A 4 10.51 -17.81 -18.94
CA LEU A 4 11.75 -17.04 -18.89
C LEU A 4 11.62 -15.78 -18.04
N VAL A 5 10.45 -15.12 -18.04
CA VAL A 5 10.24 -13.88 -17.27
C VAL A 5 10.57 -14.03 -15.77
N CYS A 6 10.32 -15.22 -15.20
CA CYS A 6 10.60 -15.50 -13.80
C CYS A 6 11.97 -16.13 -13.57
N HIS A 7 12.52 -16.87 -14.53
CA HIS A 7 13.67 -17.74 -14.29
C HIS A 7 14.98 -17.31 -14.97
N GLU A 8 14.92 -16.48 -16.00
CA GLU A 8 16.09 -16.03 -16.76
C GLU A 8 17.01 -15.11 -15.92
N GLN A 9 18.31 -15.35 -15.91
CA GLN A 9 19.24 -14.71 -14.95
C GLN A 9 20.16 -13.63 -15.54
N THR A 10 20.37 -13.62 -16.87
CA THR A 10 21.17 -12.59 -17.56
C THR A 10 20.45 -11.23 -17.57
N GLY A 11 19.11 -11.23 -17.61
CA GLY A 11 18.28 -10.04 -17.80
C GLY A 11 18.27 -9.50 -19.23
N ALA A 12 18.69 -10.32 -20.19
CA ALA A 12 18.54 -10.05 -21.62
C ALA A 12 17.09 -10.27 -22.08
N TYR A 13 16.34 -11.18 -21.44
CA TYR A 13 14.96 -11.43 -21.79
C TYR A 13 14.04 -10.28 -21.37
N LYS A 14 13.43 -9.61 -22.35
CA LYS A 14 12.55 -8.45 -22.13
C LYS A 14 11.30 -8.54 -22.98
N LYS A 15 10.15 -8.51 -22.33
CA LYS A 15 8.86 -8.33 -23.00
C LYS A 15 8.79 -6.96 -23.66
N PHE A 16 8.19 -6.91 -24.83
CA PHE A 16 7.85 -5.63 -25.45
C PHE A 16 6.63 -5.03 -24.73
N PRO A 17 6.66 -3.78 -24.26
CA PRO A 17 5.57 -3.20 -23.45
C PRO A 17 4.19 -3.28 -24.10
N ALA A 18 4.13 -3.20 -25.43
CA ALA A 18 2.90 -3.31 -26.23
C ALA A 18 2.85 -4.61 -27.07
N GLY A 19 3.53 -5.68 -26.61
CA GLY A 19 3.66 -6.95 -27.33
C GLY A 19 2.70 -8.04 -26.87
N ALA A 20 1.67 -7.70 -26.10
CA ALA A 20 0.74 -8.67 -25.49
C ALA A 20 1.48 -9.79 -24.72
N GLY A 21 2.57 -9.44 -24.03
CA GLY A 21 3.40 -10.38 -23.28
C GLY A 21 4.60 -10.95 -24.04
N ASN A 22 4.69 -10.72 -25.36
CA ASN A 22 5.79 -11.25 -26.18
C ASN A 22 6.99 -10.28 -26.25
N PRO A 23 8.22 -10.79 -26.37
CA PRO A 23 9.37 -10.03 -26.87
C PRO A 23 9.19 -9.57 -28.32
N VAL A 24 10.12 -8.76 -28.83
CA VAL A 24 10.11 -8.35 -30.25
C VAL A 24 10.73 -9.43 -31.13
N SER A 25 10.22 -9.63 -32.35
CA SER A 25 10.82 -10.53 -33.35
C SER A 25 11.94 -9.89 -34.17
N ALA A 26 11.97 -8.55 -34.22
CA ALA A 26 13.04 -7.77 -34.83
C ALA A 26 13.33 -6.53 -33.97
N PRO A 27 14.53 -5.92 -34.08
CA PRO A 27 14.87 -4.74 -33.30
C PRO A 27 13.84 -3.62 -33.48
N LYS A 28 13.24 -3.15 -32.38
CA LYS A 28 12.12 -2.20 -32.41
C LYS A 28 12.22 -1.19 -31.29
N VAL A 29 12.03 0.09 -31.62
CA VAL A 29 11.96 1.17 -30.63
C VAL A 29 10.54 1.24 -30.08
N PHE A 30 10.40 1.27 -28.75
CA PHE A 30 9.11 1.54 -28.12
C PHE A 30 8.93 3.07 -27.97
N PRO A 31 7.94 3.69 -28.62
CA PRO A 31 7.77 5.15 -28.55
C PRO A 31 7.56 5.68 -27.13
N GLY A 32 6.93 4.89 -26.24
CA GLY A 32 6.59 5.35 -24.88
C GLY A 32 7.79 5.59 -23.97
N ASN A 33 8.92 4.91 -24.20
CA ASN A 33 10.15 5.12 -23.42
C ASN A 33 11.40 5.40 -24.27
N LYS A 34 11.24 5.47 -25.60
CA LYS A 34 12.32 5.67 -26.59
C LYS A 34 13.44 4.62 -26.54
N LYS A 35 13.25 3.49 -25.84
CA LYS A 35 14.24 2.42 -25.77
C LYS A 35 14.09 1.47 -26.96
N LYS A 36 15.23 1.04 -27.52
CA LYS A 36 15.31 -0.03 -28.50
C LYS A 36 15.29 -1.38 -27.79
N TYR A 37 14.39 -2.26 -28.22
CA TYR A 37 14.29 -3.64 -27.79
C TYR A 37 14.84 -4.53 -28.89
N PHE A 38 15.51 -5.61 -28.50
CA PHE A 38 16.08 -6.60 -29.42
C PHE A 38 15.40 -7.94 -29.19
N PRO A 39 15.34 -8.79 -30.22
CA PRO A 39 14.92 -10.18 -30.04
C PRO A 39 15.82 -10.85 -29.01
N PRO A 40 15.27 -11.61 -28.06
CA PRO A 40 16.07 -12.32 -27.10
C PRO A 40 16.85 -13.45 -27.78
N ASP A 41 18.08 -13.68 -27.34
CA ASP A 41 18.75 -14.95 -27.60
C ASP A 41 18.08 -16.01 -26.72
N TYR A 42 17.19 -16.81 -27.31
CA TYR A 42 16.46 -17.83 -26.60
C TYR A 42 17.36 -18.95 -26.08
N ASN A 43 18.46 -19.28 -26.77
CA ASN A 43 19.41 -20.31 -26.32
C ASN A 43 20.16 -19.83 -25.08
N GLN A 44 20.66 -18.59 -25.08
CA GLN A 44 21.29 -18.00 -23.92
C GLN A 44 20.30 -17.87 -22.75
N SER A 45 19.08 -17.37 -23.03
CA SER A 45 18.05 -17.17 -22.01
C SER A 45 17.66 -18.48 -21.34
N ALA A 46 17.40 -19.53 -22.15
CA ALA A 46 17.02 -20.86 -21.65
C ALA A 46 18.14 -21.55 -20.86
N ARG A 47 19.41 -21.36 -21.24
CA ARG A 47 20.55 -21.90 -20.48
C ARG A 47 20.83 -21.17 -19.17
N SER A 48 20.34 -19.94 -19.03
CA SER A 48 20.56 -19.13 -17.82
C SER A 48 19.55 -19.39 -16.70
N VAL A 49 18.54 -20.25 -16.91
CA VAL A 49 17.41 -20.38 -15.98
C VAL A 49 17.87 -20.79 -14.58
N GLY A 50 17.25 -20.15 -13.57
CA GLY A 50 17.57 -20.38 -12.16
C GLY A 50 16.43 -19.99 -11.24
N ARG A 51 16.70 -19.98 -9.92
CA ARG A 51 15.72 -19.49 -8.94
C ARG A 51 15.46 -18.00 -9.18
N PRO A 52 14.20 -17.53 -9.15
CA PRO A 52 13.88 -16.13 -9.38
C PRO A 52 14.57 -15.22 -8.36
N SER A 53 15.16 -14.13 -8.85
CA SER A 53 15.68 -13.05 -8.01
C SER A 53 14.68 -11.90 -7.89
N ARG A 54 14.98 -10.89 -7.06
CA ARG A 54 14.22 -9.61 -7.03
C ARG A 54 14.10 -8.95 -8.40
N LYS A 55 15.09 -9.10 -9.30
CA LYS A 55 15.07 -8.52 -10.65
C LYS A 55 13.96 -9.15 -11.53
N ASN A 56 13.77 -10.46 -11.40
CA ASN A 56 12.71 -11.18 -12.14
C ASN A 56 11.33 -10.69 -11.68
N CYS A 57 11.05 -10.78 -10.38
CA CYS A 57 9.78 -10.36 -9.79
C CYS A 57 9.50 -8.86 -10.04
N GLY A 58 10.54 -8.04 -9.88
CA GLY A 58 10.50 -6.60 -10.06
C GLY A 58 10.19 -6.13 -11.48
N THR A 59 10.42 -6.97 -12.50
CA THR A 59 10.09 -6.64 -13.90
C THR A 59 8.62 -6.26 -14.07
N CYS A 60 7.73 -6.86 -13.27
CA CYS A 60 6.31 -6.52 -13.24
C CYS A 60 5.92 -5.78 -11.96
N HIS A 61 6.41 -6.23 -10.79
CA HIS A 61 5.93 -5.72 -9.51
C HIS A 61 6.38 -4.28 -9.19
N PHE A 62 7.52 -3.82 -9.72
CA PHE A 62 8.02 -2.45 -9.50
C PHE A 62 7.38 -1.42 -10.45
N TYR A 63 6.83 -1.86 -11.58
CA TYR A 63 6.39 -0.98 -12.68
C TYR A 63 4.87 -1.04 -12.98
N GLY A 64 4.07 -1.50 -12.02
CA GLY A 64 2.61 -1.60 -12.17
C GLY A 64 1.91 -0.25 -12.33
N GLY A 65 0.82 -0.18 -13.08
CA GLY A 65 0.08 1.08 -13.32
C GLY A 65 0.68 1.97 -14.43
N GLY A 66 1.58 1.41 -15.25
CA GLY A 66 2.18 2.09 -16.39
C GLY A 66 3.44 2.89 -16.06
N GLY A 67 4.12 2.58 -14.95
CA GLY A 67 5.39 3.20 -14.59
C GLY A 67 5.90 2.79 -13.20
N ASP A 68 7.14 3.17 -12.91
CA ASP A 68 7.77 2.95 -11.60
C ASP A 68 7.09 3.76 -10.50
N GLY A 69 6.77 3.11 -9.39
CA GLY A 69 6.13 3.72 -8.22
C GLY A 69 4.66 4.14 -8.41
N VAL A 70 3.97 3.77 -9.49
CA VAL A 70 2.57 4.20 -9.68
C VAL A 70 1.60 3.48 -8.72
N LYS A 71 1.77 2.16 -8.51
CA LYS A 71 0.78 1.30 -7.82
C LYS A 71 0.97 1.20 -6.30
N HIS A 72 1.81 0.29 -5.78
CA HIS A 72 1.83 -0.08 -4.36
C HIS A 72 2.55 0.93 -3.45
N GLY A 73 3.51 1.70 -3.97
CA GLY A 73 4.26 2.71 -3.21
C GLY A 73 5.38 2.17 -2.31
N ASP A 74 5.29 0.92 -1.86
CA ASP A 74 6.34 0.17 -1.16
C ASP A 74 7.08 -0.84 -2.05
N LEU A 75 6.73 -0.90 -3.34
CA LEU A 75 7.39 -1.73 -4.36
C LEU A 75 7.71 -0.88 -5.59
N ASP A 76 9.00 -0.57 -5.75
CA ASP A 76 9.55 0.23 -6.83
C ASP A 76 10.97 -0.26 -7.20
N SER A 77 11.53 0.30 -8.28
CA SER A 77 12.80 -0.16 -8.86
C SER A 77 14.00 -0.12 -7.89
N SER A 78 13.96 0.70 -6.84
CA SER A 78 15.01 0.79 -5.81
C SER A 78 15.19 -0.51 -5.02
N LEU A 79 14.17 -1.37 -4.99
CA LEU A 79 14.22 -2.69 -4.34
C LEU A 79 14.89 -3.78 -5.19
N ALA A 80 15.37 -3.47 -6.39
CA ALA A 80 16.22 -4.40 -7.13
C ALA A 80 17.53 -4.69 -6.36
N LYS A 81 18.13 -3.64 -5.79
CA LYS A 81 19.40 -3.68 -5.05
C LYS A 81 19.35 -2.68 -3.88
N PRO A 82 18.46 -2.88 -2.90
CA PRO A 82 18.29 -1.93 -1.81
C PRO A 82 19.43 -2.04 -0.81
N ASN A 83 19.60 -1.02 0.03
CA ASN A 83 20.36 -1.14 1.26
C ASN A 83 19.43 -1.46 2.45
N LYS A 84 20.00 -1.78 3.61
CA LYS A 84 19.31 -2.14 4.85
C LYS A 84 18.45 -0.99 5.36
N ALA A 85 18.86 0.25 5.10
CA ALA A 85 18.06 1.42 5.47
C ALA A 85 16.72 1.42 4.74
N LEU A 86 16.67 1.03 3.45
CA LEU A 86 15.46 0.94 2.66
C LEU A 86 14.64 -0.32 2.98
N ASP A 87 15.26 -1.48 3.13
CA ASP A 87 14.55 -2.69 3.58
C ASP A 87 15.52 -3.62 4.29
N VAL A 88 15.26 -3.92 5.57
CA VAL A 88 16.16 -4.75 6.39
C VAL A 88 16.25 -6.21 5.92
N HIS A 89 15.24 -6.71 5.22
CA HIS A 89 15.19 -8.08 4.73
C HIS A 89 15.87 -8.19 3.36
N MET A 90 15.58 -7.25 2.46
CA MET A 90 16.11 -7.25 1.08
C MET A 90 17.46 -6.54 0.92
N GLY A 91 17.90 -5.75 1.90
CA GLY A 91 19.13 -4.97 1.84
C GLY A 91 20.37 -5.83 1.52
N LEU A 92 21.19 -5.38 0.56
CA LEU A 92 22.43 -6.05 0.13
C LEU A 92 23.47 -6.14 1.26
N ASP A 93 23.50 -5.13 2.12
CA ASP A 93 24.28 -4.98 3.36
C ASP A 93 23.55 -5.57 4.59
N GLY A 94 22.50 -6.36 4.36
CA GLY A 94 21.69 -7.02 5.38
C GLY A 94 21.51 -8.50 5.08
N ARG A 95 20.26 -8.97 5.11
CA ARG A 95 19.92 -10.38 4.85
C ARG A 95 19.84 -10.73 3.36
N ASN A 96 19.77 -9.72 2.49
CA ASN A 96 19.73 -9.85 1.04
C ASN A 96 18.71 -10.88 0.52
N PHE A 97 17.50 -10.91 1.08
CA PHE A 97 16.47 -11.86 0.68
C PHE A 97 15.92 -11.58 -0.72
N ASP A 98 15.77 -12.63 -1.52
CA ASP A 98 14.90 -12.63 -2.69
C ASP A 98 13.43 -12.78 -2.29
N CYS A 99 12.52 -12.37 -3.18
CA CYS A 99 11.08 -12.38 -2.91
C CYS A 99 10.57 -13.77 -2.46
N VAL A 100 11.07 -14.83 -3.13
CA VAL A 100 10.70 -16.23 -2.87
C VAL A 100 11.09 -16.73 -1.48
N ARG A 101 11.92 -15.99 -0.73
CA ARG A 101 12.28 -16.33 0.65
C ARG A 101 11.08 -16.21 1.59
N CYS A 102 10.26 -15.17 1.42
CA CYS A 102 9.03 -14.95 2.16
C CYS A 102 7.82 -15.48 1.38
N HIS A 103 7.77 -15.21 0.08
CA HIS A 103 6.77 -15.74 -0.85
C HIS A 103 7.04 -17.21 -1.18
N THR A 104 6.91 -18.05 -0.16
CA THR A 104 7.13 -19.51 -0.22
C THR A 104 6.33 -20.08 -1.38
N THR A 105 6.99 -20.73 -2.33
CA THR A 105 6.36 -21.19 -3.57
C THR A 105 6.41 -22.71 -3.64
N THR A 106 5.25 -23.33 -3.77
CA THR A 106 5.11 -24.79 -3.92
C THR A 106 4.29 -25.05 -5.17
N LEU A 107 4.79 -25.89 -6.09
CA LEU A 107 4.11 -26.19 -7.36
C LEU A 107 3.66 -24.93 -8.14
N HIS A 108 4.52 -23.92 -8.19
CA HIS A 108 4.25 -22.59 -8.78
C HIS A 108 3.08 -21.81 -8.15
N GLN A 109 2.53 -22.29 -7.03
CA GLN A 109 1.64 -21.50 -6.18
C GLN A 109 2.50 -20.65 -5.25
N VAL A 110 2.72 -19.40 -5.65
CA VAL A 110 3.49 -18.43 -4.89
C VAL A 110 2.66 -17.96 -3.71
N ALA A 111 3.09 -18.26 -2.47
CA ALA A 111 2.42 -17.76 -1.28
C ALA A 111 2.42 -16.23 -1.30
N GLY A 112 1.26 -15.65 -1.05
CA GLY A 112 0.98 -14.28 -1.45
C GLY A 112 -0.37 -14.19 -2.14
N ARG A 113 -0.88 -12.97 -2.24
CA ARG A 113 -2.32 -12.64 -2.22
C ARG A 113 -3.17 -13.09 -3.43
N LEU A 114 -4.41 -13.48 -3.11
CA LEU A 114 -5.64 -12.99 -3.75
C LEU A 114 -6.38 -12.16 -2.68
N TYR A 115 -6.59 -10.87 -2.90
CA TYR A 115 -7.02 -9.95 -1.83
C TYR A 115 -8.42 -10.22 -1.26
N THR A 116 -9.22 -11.10 -1.86
CA THR A 116 -10.53 -11.52 -1.33
C THR A 116 -10.41 -12.56 -0.21
N THR A 117 -9.25 -13.24 -0.09
CA THR A 117 -9.01 -14.28 0.91
C THR A 117 -7.79 -13.90 1.74
N PRO A 118 -7.84 -14.00 3.09
CA PRO A 118 -6.66 -13.74 3.92
C PRO A 118 -5.45 -14.55 3.48
N ALA A 119 -4.29 -13.89 3.37
CA ALA A 119 -3.03 -14.52 2.97
C ALA A 119 -2.53 -15.57 3.99
N PHE A 120 -3.04 -15.50 5.21
CA PHE A 120 -2.83 -16.45 6.29
C PHE A 120 -4.07 -16.40 7.21
N LYS A 121 -4.38 -17.52 7.86
CA LYS A 121 -5.46 -17.60 8.87
C LYS A 121 -4.93 -17.76 10.29
N GLY A 122 -3.63 -18.06 10.45
CA GLY A 122 -3.00 -18.30 11.75
C GLY A 122 -1.66 -17.57 11.88
N ARG A 123 -1.26 -17.32 13.14
CA ARG A 123 -0.05 -16.56 13.52
C ARG A 123 1.15 -17.46 13.87
N LYS A 124 1.18 -18.69 13.35
CA LYS A 124 2.19 -19.67 13.75
C LYS A 124 3.58 -19.27 13.27
N SER A 125 4.54 -19.36 14.17
CA SER A 125 5.96 -19.24 13.86
C SER A 125 6.49 -20.55 13.27
N LEU A 126 7.63 -20.47 12.56
CA LEU A 126 8.37 -21.67 12.12
C LEU A 126 8.96 -22.48 13.29
N VAL A 127 8.94 -21.93 14.51
CA VAL A 127 9.27 -22.66 15.74
C VAL A 127 8.11 -23.55 16.17
N GLU A 128 6.86 -23.13 15.91
CA GLU A 128 5.65 -23.87 16.24
C GLU A 128 5.22 -24.84 15.11
N ASP A 129 5.54 -24.52 13.86
CA ASP A 129 5.14 -25.26 12.66
C ASP A 129 6.15 -25.02 11.53
N ASP A 130 7.07 -25.96 11.31
CA ASP A 130 8.17 -25.84 10.34
C ASP A 130 7.72 -25.85 8.86
N LEU A 131 6.50 -26.31 8.61
CA LEU A 131 5.83 -26.30 7.31
C LEU A 131 5.00 -25.03 7.06
N ALA A 132 4.89 -24.14 8.05
CA ALA A 132 4.14 -22.92 7.90
C ALA A 132 4.70 -22.02 6.78
N SER A 133 3.77 -21.30 6.12
CA SER A 133 4.13 -20.29 5.13
C SER A 133 4.94 -19.15 5.77
N LYS A 134 6.01 -18.73 5.11
CA LYS A 134 6.94 -17.68 5.59
C LYS A 134 6.47 -16.26 5.26
N ILE A 135 5.19 -16.10 4.94
CA ILE A 135 4.62 -14.85 4.40
C ILE A 135 4.31 -13.81 5.49
N THR A 136 4.30 -14.21 6.76
CA THR A 136 3.99 -13.34 7.89
C THR A 136 5.27 -12.90 8.61
N CYS A 137 5.20 -11.80 9.37
CA CYS A 137 6.32 -11.41 10.24
C CYS A 137 6.55 -12.46 11.33
N GLU A 138 5.45 -12.96 11.91
CA GLU A 138 5.45 -13.90 13.03
C GLU A 138 6.03 -15.27 12.66
N SER A 139 6.00 -15.66 11.37
CA SER A 139 6.64 -16.90 10.90
C SER A 139 8.13 -16.96 11.27
N CYS A 140 8.82 -15.81 11.24
CA CYS A 140 10.26 -15.72 11.53
C CYS A 140 10.57 -15.06 12.88
N HIS A 141 9.66 -14.23 13.40
CA HIS A 141 9.92 -13.37 14.57
C HIS A 141 9.11 -13.72 15.82
N THR A 142 8.21 -14.71 15.76
CA THR A 142 7.21 -15.02 16.81
C THR A 142 6.22 -13.87 17.06
N ALA A 143 5.22 -14.11 17.91
CA ALA A 143 4.24 -13.10 18.30
C ALA A 143 4.79 -12.04 19.28
N LYS A 144 5.87 -12.34 20.01
CA LYS A 144 6.45 -11.44 21.04
C LYS A 144 7.94 -11.17 20.78
N PRO A 145 8.30 -10.49 19.67
CA PRO A 145 9.69 -10.33 19.23
C PRO A 145 10.52 -9.34 20.07
N HIS A 146 9.89 -8.52 20.89
CA HIS A 146 10.58 -7.50 21.69
C HIS A 146 11.12 -8.11 23.00
N LYS A 147 12.04 -7.41 23.66
CA LYS A 147 12.59 -7.80 24.97
C LYS A 147 11.48 -8.23 25.94
N VAL A 148 11.78 -9.18 26.81
CA VAL A 148 10.86 -9.63 27.87
C VAL A 148 10.36 -8.40 28.65
N ASN A 149 9.04 -8.35 28.90
CA ASN A 149 8.31 -7.25 29.54
C ASN A 149 8.21 -5.92 28.75
N ALA A 150 8.64 -5.88 27.47
CA ALA A 150 8.40 -4.70 26.64
C ALA A 150 6.91 -4.56 26.30
N LYS A 151 6.31 -3.39 26.61
CA LYS A 151 4.90 -3.09 26.32
C LYS A 151 4.52 -3.24 24.84
N ALA A 152 5.49 -3.10 23.94
CA ALA A 152 5.31 -3.33 22.51
C ALA A 152 4.86 -4.77 22.17
N ASN A 153 5.17 -5.77 23.01
CA ASN A 153 4.67 -7.13 22.81
C ASN A 153 3.15 -7.22 22.97
N ASP A 154 2.54 -6.46 23.88
CA ASP A 154 1.08 -6.43 24.08
C ASP A 154 0.37 -5.77 22.89
N HIS A 155 1.04 -4.87 22.17
CA HIS A 155 0.46 -4.20 21.01
C HIS A 155 0.26 -5.17 19.85
N THR A 156 1.06 -6.24 19.76
CA THR A 156 1.04 -7.17 18.62
C THR A 156 -0.30 -7.89 18.44
N ASP A 157 -1.17 -7.87 19.45
CA ASP A 157 -2.52 -8.44 19.35
C ASP A 157 -3.46 -7.57 18.52
N ARG A 158 -3.27 -6.25 18.56
CA ARG A 158 -4.16 -5.26 17.90
C ARG A 158 -3.48 -4.43 16.82
N VAL A 159 -2.16 -4.35 16.81
CA VAL A 159 -1.36 -3.54 15.88
C VAL A 159 -0.46 -4.46 15.09
N ALA A 160 -0.55 -4.40 13.76
CA ALA A 160 0.28 -5.19 12.88
C ALA A 160 1.74 -4.73 12.94
N CYS A 161 2.69 -5.66 12.79
CA CYS A 161 4.13 -5.35 12.81
C CYS A 161 4.49 -4.27 11.77
N GLN A 162 3.85 -4.33 10.60
CA GLN A 162 3.98 -3.37 9.51
C GLN A 162 3.65 -1.94 9.95
N SER A 163 2.65 -1.74 10.82
CA SER A 163 2.22 -0.42 11.27
C SER A 163 3.32 0.33 12.01
N CYS A 164 4.14 -0.39 12.77
CA CYS A 164 5.25 0.16 13.55
C CYS A 164 6.57 0.15 12.77
N HIS A 165 6.81 -0.87 11.94
CA HIS A 165 8.11 -1.07 11.31
C HIS A 165 8.21 -0.55 9.86
N ILE A 166 7.12 -0.01 9.30
CA ILE A 166 7.13 0.70 8.01
C ILE A 166 6.62 2.13 8.23
N PRO A 167 7.45 3.02 8.81
CA PRO A 167 7.02 4.37 9.23
C PRO A 167 6.60 5.25 8.04
N THR A 168 7.26 5.07 6.89
CA THR A 168 6.94 5.70 5.61
C THR A 168 7.27 4.77 4.43
N PHE A 169 6.55 4.94 3.32
CA PHE A 169 6.81 4.28 2.03
C PHE A 169 7.24 5.29 0.97
N ALA A 170 7.55 4.82 -0.25
CA ALA A 170 8.09 5.64 -1.33
C ALA A 170 9.34 6.42 -0.88
N ARG A 171 10.26 5.74 -0.18
CA ARG A 171 11.42 6.38 0.47
C ARG A 171 12.54 6.76 -0.50
N VAL A 172 12.63 6.09 -1.65
CA VAL A 172 13.58 6.40 -2.73
C VAL A 172 12.89 7.06 -3.91
N ASN A 173 11.96 6.35 -4.54
CA ASN A 173 11.19 6.82 -5.69
C ASN A 173 9.82 7.35 -5.25
N PRO A 174 9.35 8.48 -5.81
CA PRO A 174 8.04 9.00 -5.47
C PRO A 174 6.93 8.10 -6.04
N THR A 175 5.78 8.10 -5.38
CA THR A 175 4.61 7.31 -5.73
C THR A 175 3.41 8.17 -6.08
N LYS A 176 2.60 7.72 -7.04
CA LYS A 176 1.40 8.45 -7.44
C LYS A 176 0.33 8.32 -6.34
N MET A 177 -0.14 9.45 -5.84
CA MET A 177 -1.17 9.53 -4.78
C MET A 177 -2.53 10.00 -5.32
N TRP A 178 -2.52 10.74 -6.44
CA TRP A 178 -3.72 11.23 -7.09
C TRP A 178 -3.67 11.02 -8.60
N TRP A 179 -4.80 10.66 -9.22
CA TRP A 179 -4.96 10.60 -10.67
C TRP A 179 -6.36 11.07 -11.11
N ASP A 180 -6.43 12.26 -11.68
CA ASP A 180 -7.67 12.83 -12.24
C ASP A 180 -7.73 12.62 -13.75
N TRP A 181 -8.59 11.72 -14.21
CA TRP A 181 -8.83 11.50 -15.63
C TRP A 181 -9.77 12.54 -16.26
N SER A 182 -10.56 13.27 -15.47
CA SER A 182 -11.52 14.26 -15.99
C SER A 182 -10.85 15.39 -16.75
N THR A 183 -9.59 15.68 -16.41
CA THR A 183 -8.81 16.73 -17.06
C THR A 183 -8.04 16.26 -18.29
N ALA A 184 -8.09 14.98 -18.62
CA ALA A 184 -7.41 14.42 -19.79
C ALA A 184 -7.98 15.00 -21.10
N GLY A 185 -7.15 15.01 -22.15
CA GLY A 185 -7.54 15.51 -23.47
C GLY A 185 -7.12 16.96 -23.77
N LYS A 186 -6.73 17.77 -22.77
CA LYS A 186 -6.20 19.14 -23.03
C LYS A 186 -4.92 19.06 -23.85
N LYS A 187 -4.87 19.81 -24.95
CA LYS A 187 -3.76 19.90 -25.91
C LYS A 187 -3.19 21.32 -25.90
N LYS A 188 -1.91 21.45 -26.25
CA LYS A 188 -1.24 22.74 -26.45
C LYS A 188 -0.96 22.89 -27.94
N ASN A 189 -1.52 23.92 -28.58
CA ASN A 189 -1.42 24.14 -30.03
C ASN A 189 -1.83 22.90 -30.84
N GLY A 190 -2.94 22.26 -30.46
CA GLY A 190 -3.45 21.04 -31.11
C GLY A 190 -2.63 19.76 -30.87
N LYS A 191 -1.50 19.83 -30.16
CA LYS A 191 -0.62 18.68 -29.90
C LYS A 191 -0.72 18.17 -28.45
N PRO A 192 -0.63 16.85 -28.22
CA PRO A 192 -0.50 16.29 -26.87
C PRO A 192 0.77 16.81 -26.18
N TYR A 193 0.67 17.10 -24.90
CA TYR A 193 1.80 17.57 -24.09
C TYR A 193 1.81 16.91 -22.72
N MET A 194 2.93 17.09 -22.01
CA MET A 194 3.14 16.58 -20.66
C MET A 194 3.83 17.67 -19.84
N ILE A 195 3.37 17.87 -18.60
CA ILE A 195 4.01 18.73 -17.61
C ILE A 195 4.57 17.82 -16.52
N LYS A 196 5.79 18.10 -16.09
CA LYS A 196 6.42 17.39 -14.98
C LYS A 196 6.28 18.16 -13.67
N ASP A 197 6.22 17.45 -12.55
CA ASP A 197 6.40 18.00 -11.21
C ASP A 197 7.88 18.13 -10.83
N ASP A 198 8.12 18.55 -9.60
CA ASP A 198 9.45 18.76 -9.02
C ASP A 198 10.26 17.46 -8.87
N PHE A 199 9.59 16.31 -8.88
CA PHE A 199 10.25 15.00 -8.91
C PHE A 199 10.54 14.50 -10.33
N GLY A 200 10.26 15.32 -11.35
CA GLY A 200 10.39 14.94 -12.75
C GLY A 200 9.34 13.91 -13.22
N LYS A 201 8.30 13.65 -12.42
CA LYS A 201 7.18 12.77 -12.76
C LYS A 201 6.08 13.56 -13.46
N PRO A 202 5.24 12.94 -14.31
CA PRO A 202 4.15 13.67 -14.96
C PRO A 202 3.16 14.20 -13.92
N ARG A 203 3.02 15.52 -13.81
CA ARG A 203 1.94 16.21 -13.09
C ARG A 203 0.69 16.33 -13.95
N TYR A 204 0.87 16.49 -15.26
CA TYR A 204 -0.20 16.44 -16.24
C TYR A 204 0.28 15.70 -17.48
N PHE A 205 -0.59 14.91 -18.10
CA PHE A 205 -0.34 14.33 -19.42
C PHE A 205 -1.63 14.28 -20.22
N THR A 206 -1.66 14.81 -21.46
CA THR A 206 -2.87 14.82 -22.30
C THR A 206 -3.58 13.47 -22.40
N LYS A 207 -2.85 12.35 -22.37
CA LYS A 207 -3.42 11.00 -22.42
C LYS A 207 -4.03 10.50 -21.11
N LYS A 208 -3.76 11.15 -19.99
CA LYS A 208 -4.00 10.62 -18.65
C LYS A 208 -4.61 11.65 -17.67
N GLY A 209 -4.57 12.94 -17.97
CA GLY A 209 -5.05 13.99 -17.06
C GLY A 209 -4.01 14.37 -16.00
N ASP A 210 -4.48 14.89 -14.88
CA ASP A 210 -3.66 15.40 -13.78
C ASP A 210 -3.27 14.30 -12.80
N MET A 211 -2.08 14.43 -12.21
CA MET A 211 -1.47 13.46 -11.33
C MET A 211 -0.72 14.17 -10.21
N ARG A 212 -0.76 13.61 -8.99
CA ARG A 212 0.07 14.06 -7.86
C ARG A 212 0.97 12.91 -7.41
N TRP A 213 2.22 13.24 -7.15
CA TRP A 213 3.22 12.30 -6.65
C TRP A 213 3.77 12.79 -5.32
N GLU A 214 4.10 11.85 -4.45
CA GLU A 214 4.64 12.13 -3.13
C GLU A 214 5.76 11.15 -2.80
N LYS A 215 6.63 11.53 -1.86
CA LYS A 215 7.78 10.76 -1.41
C LYS A 215 7.82 10.74 0.12
N ASN A 216 8.33 9.68 0.73
CA ASN A 216 8.33 9.50 2.19
C ASN A 216 6.93 9.60 2.82
N VAL A 217 5.95 8.95 2.19
CA VAL A 217 4.54 9.07 2.57
C VAL A 217 4.27 8.27 3.84
N LYS A 218 3.60 8.89 4.82
CA LYS A 218 3.08 8.20 6.01
C LYS A 218 1.85 7.36 5.60
N PRO A 219 1.76 6.08 5.99
CA PRO A 219 0.57 5.28 5.70
C PRO A 219 -0.69 5.82 6.39
N ASP A 220 -1.84 5.53 5.79
CA ASP A 220 -3.15 5.56 6.46
C ASP A 220 -3.37 4.23 7.18
N TYR A 221 -4.11 4.23 8.29
CA TYR A 221 -4.27 3.04 9.15
C TYR A 221 -5.74 2.61 9.25
N PHE A 222 -5.99 1.30 9.13
CA PHE A 222 -7.32 0.69 9.19
C PHE A 222 -7.29 -0.62 9.95
N TRP A 223 -8.42 -0.97 10.58
CA TRP A 223 -8.66 -2.36 11.02
C TRP A 223 -8.71 -3.28 9.80
N PHE A 224 -7.94 -4.36 9.84
CA PHE A 224 -7.79 -5.26 8.72
C PHE A 224 -7.64 -6.71 9.17
N ASN A 225 -8.50 -7.60 8.68
CA ASN A 225 -8.49 -9.03 8.96
C ASN A 225 -7.82 -9.88 7.86
N GLY A 226 -7.17 -9.24 6.90
CA GLY A 226 -6.51 -9.91 5.78
C GLY A 226 -7.32 -9.95 4.49
N ALA A 227 -8.62 -9.64 4.52
CA ALA A 227 -9.48 -9.60 3.35
C ALA A 227 -9.78 -8.15 2.90
N MET A 228 -9.87 -7.93 1.60
CA MET A 228 -10.32 -6.69 0.98
C MET A 228 -11.63 -6.96 0.26
N GLU A 229 -12.55 -6.03 0.37
CA GLU A 229 -13.72 -5.98 -0.50
C GLU A 229 -13.39 -5.17 -1.75
N TYR A 230 -13.96 -5.57 -2.88
CA TYR A 230 -13.84 -4.89 -4.17
C TYR A 230 -15.22 -4.67 -4.74
N ILE A 231 -15.43 -3.51 -5.36
CA ILE A 231 -16.52 -3.37 -6.31
C ILE A 231 -16.02 -3.75 -7.71
N THR A 232 -16.95 -4.14 -8.55
CA THR A 232 -16.78 -4.47 -9.94
C THR A 232 -17.54 -3.47 -10.81
N VAL A 233 -17.31 -3.53 -12.11
CA VAL A 233 -18.06 -2.73 -13.09
C VAL A 233 -19.54 -3.14 -13.22
N LYS A 234 -19.97 -4.20 -12.52
CA LYS A 234 -21.38 -4.63 -12.44
C LYS A 234 -22.10 -4.04 -11.23
N ASP A 235 -21.36 -3.53 -10.25
CA ASP A 235 -21.93 -3.00 -9.02
C ASP A 235 -22.37 -1.55 -9.21
N THR A 236 -23.51 -1.20 -8.64
CA THR A 236 -24.01 0.17 -8.62
C THR A 236 -23.23 1.00 -7.60
N ILE A 237 -22.87 2.22 -7.98
CA ILE A 237 -22.16 3.19 -7.14
C ILE A 237 -23.05 4.39 -6.78
N ASP A 238 -22.66 5.11 -5.73
CA ASP A 238 -23.19 6.44 -5.42
C ASP A 238 -22.19 7.52 -5.86
N PRO A 239 -22.46 8.25 -6.96
CA PRO A 239 -21.55 9.28 -7.45
C PRO A 239 -21.55 10.58 -6.62
N GLY A 240 -22.45 10.72 -5.63
CA GLY A 240 -22.48 11.86 -4.71
C GLY A 240 -21.38 11.83 -3.65
N GLN A 241 -20.63 10.73 -3.56
CA GLN A 241 -19.57 10.50 -2.59
C GLN A 241 -18.36 9.82 -3.25
N THR A 242 -17.22 9.82 -2.55
CA THR A 242 -16.01 9.14 -3.03
C THR A 242 -16.25 7.63 -3.03
N VAL A 243 -16.17 7.01 -4.21
CA VAL A 243 -16.40 5.58 -4.40
C VAL A 243 -15.16 4.77 -3.99
N PRO A 244 -15.22 3.93 -2.96
CA PRO A 244 -14.13 3.02 -2.64
C PRO A 244 -14.13 1.85 -3.63
N LEU A 245 -13.18 1.86 -4.57
CA LEU A 245 -13.02 0.74 -5.50
C LEU A 245 -12.63 -0.55 -4.80
N ASN A 246 -11.94 -0.40 -3.67
CA ASN A 246 -11.73 -1.45 -2.70
C ASN A 246 -11.60 -0.86 -1.30
N ARG A 247 -11.80 -1.70 -0.29
CA ARG A 247 -11.61 -1.33 1.11
C ARG A 247 -11.12 -2.51 1.95
N PRO A 248 -10.33 -2.27 3.01
CA PRO A 248 -9.99 -3.30 3.97
C PRO A 248 -11.24 -3.76 4.71
N MET A 249 -11.36 -5.08 4.87
CA MET A 249 -12.34 -5.70 5.74
C MET A 249 -11.74 -5.92 7.12
N GLY A 250 -12.60 -5.89 8.13
CA GLY A 250 -12.21 -6.02 9.52
C GLY A 250 -12.83 -4.91 10.37
N SER A 251 -12.74 -5.08 11.68
CA SER A 251 -13.24 -4.13 12.66
C SER A 251 -12.47 -4.31 13.96
N MET A 252 -12.70 -3.43 14.93
CA MET A 252 -12.14 -3.58 16.26
C MET A 252 -12.62 -4.87 16.96
N ASP A 253 -13.87 -5.27 16.72
CA ASP A 253 -14.49 -6.43 17.38
C ASP A 253 -14.17 -7.75 16.68
N ASP A 254 -13.60 -7.70 15.48
CA ASP A 254 -13.12 -8.89 14.77
C ASP A 254 -11.80 -9.37 15.40
N PRO A 255 -11.75 -10.58 15.99
CA PRO A 255 -10.55 -11.09 16.67
C PRO A 255 -9.37 -11.33 15.72
N ASN A 256 -9.61 -11.39 14.40
CA ASN A 256 -8.56 -11.54 13.40
C ASN A 256 -8.05 -10.19 12.87
N SER A 257 -8.71 -9.09 13.26
CA SER A 257 -8.36 -7.75 12.77
C SER A 257 -7.23 -7.11 13.57
N ARG A 258 -6.33 -6.46 12.84
CA ARG A 258 -5.33 -5.54 13.39
C ARG A 258 -5.31 -4.22 12.65
N ILE A 259 -4.85 -3.18 13.34
CA ILE A 259 -4.50 -1.90 12.75
C ILE A 259 -3.31 -2.12 11.81
N PHE A 260 -3.54 -1.91 10.52
CA PHE A 260 -2.60 -2.21 9.43
C PHE A 260 -2.36 -0.97 8.55
N PRO A 261 -1.15 -0.76 7.99
CA PRO A 261 -0.84 0.41 7.17
C PRO A 261 -1.25 0.23 5.70
N PHE A 262 -1.77 1.29 5.10
CA PHE A 262 -2.21 1.34 3.71
C PHE A 262 -1.70 2.60 3.01
N LYS A 263 -1.44 2.46 1.71
CA LYS A 263 -1.46 3.58 0.77
C LYS A 263 -2.89 3.72 0.24
N ILE A 264 -3.42 4.93 0.24
CA ILE A 264 -4.66 5.26 -0.47
C ILE A 264 -4.32 6.05 -1.74
N HIS A 265 -4.52 5.44 -2.90
CA HIS A 265 -4.50 6.14 -4.18
C HIS A 265 -5.89 6.69 -4.46
N ARG A 266 -6.02 8.01 -4.61
CA ARG A 266 -7.30 8.65 -4.94
C ARG A 266 -7.30 9.17 -6.38
N GLY A 267 -8.47 9.49 -6.93
CA GLY A 267 -8.55 10.01 -8.28
C GLY A 267 -9.96 10.20 -8.79
N LYS A 268 -10.10 10.68 -10.03
CA LYS A 268 -11.38 10.78 -10.74
C LYS A 268 -11.38 9.90 -11.96
N GLN A 269 -12.44 9.11 -12.14
CA GLN A 269 -12.56 8.11 -13.20
C GLN A 269 -13.97 8.14 -13.80
N PRO A 270 -14.12 7.79 -15.10
CA PRO A 270 -15.42 7.82 -15.75
C PRO A 270 -16.35 6.72 -15.22
N TYR A 271 -17.62 7.08 -15.05
CA TYR A 271 -18.72 6.18 -14.73
C TYR A 271 -19.89 6.42 -15.68
N ASP A 272 -20.75 5.41 -15.85
CA ASP A 272 -22.00 5.54 -16.61
C ASP A 272 -23.01 6.31 -15.77
N LYS A 273 -23.45 7.48 -16.27
CA LYS A 273 -24.27 8.42 -15.51
C LYS A 273 -25.67 7.89 -15.19
N VAL A 274 -26.23 7.08 -16.09
CA VAL A 274 -27.60 6.55 -15.97
C VAL A 274 -27.59 5.26 -15.19
N ASN A 275 -26.71 4.31 -15.57
CA ASN A 275 -26.64 3.01 -14.92
C ASN A 275 -25.92 3.05 -13.56
N LYS A 276 -25.17 4.13 -13.31
CA LYS A 276 -24.38 4.35 -12.09
C LYS A 276 -23.40 3.21 -11.82
N ASN A 277 -22.67 2.79 -12.85
CA ASN A 277 -21.61 1.79 -12.75
C ASN A 277 -20.27 2.39 -13.18
N MET A 278 -19.16 1.90 -12.62
CA MET A 278 -17.83 2.21 -13.15
C MET A 278 -17.69 1.68 -14.58
N THR A 279 -16.91 2.37 -15.43
CA THR A 279 -16.78 2.01 -16.85
C THR A 279 -15.46 1.32 -17.17
N ILE A 280 -15.48 0.44 -18.17
CA ILE A 280 -14.29 -0.10 -18.84
C ILE A 280 -13.98 0.81 -20.02
N VAL A 281 -12.73 1.26 -20.12
CA VAL A 281 -12.30 2.23 -21.13
C VAL A 281 -11.29 1.62 -22.08
N HIS A 282 -11.54 1.71 -23.38
CA HIS A 282 -10.58 1.40 -24.43
C HIS A 282 -9.49 2.47 -24.49
N LEU A 283 -8.39 2.26 -23.77
CA LEU A 283 -7.29 3.24 -23.70
C LEU A 283 -6.25 3.03 -24.81
N PHE A 284 -5.89 1.79 -25.09
CA PHE A 284 -4.74 1.44 -25.93
C PHE A 284 -5.17 1.11 -27.37
N PRO A 285 -4.68 1.82 -28.40
CA PRO A 285 -5.11 1.59 -29.78
C PRO A 285 -4.62 0.24 -30.31
N LYS A 286 -5.52 -0.50 -30.97
CA LYS A 286 -5.21 -1.77 -31.68
C LYS A 286 -4.37 -1.55 -32.96
N GLY A 287 -4.37 -0.32 -33.49
CA GLY A 287 -3.65 0.04 -34.72
C GLY A 287 -3.51 1.55 -34.90
N LYS A 288 -2.90 1.99 -36.00
CA LYS A 288 -2.70 3.43 -36.27
C LYS A 288 -4.01 4.19 -36.48
N GLU A 289 -5.01 3.50 -37.03
CA GLU A 289 -6.32 4.05 -37.41
C GLU A 289 -7.38 3.92 -36.30
N ASP A 290 -7.07 3.23 -35.20
CA ASP A 290 -7.98 3.07 -34.07
C ASP A 290 -8.10 4.39 -33.29
N LYS A 291 -9.08 5.20 -33.70
CA LYS A 291 -9.44 6.47 -33.07
C LYS A 291 -10.45 6.29 -31.94
N ASP A 292 -11.01 5.10 -31.76
CA ASP A 292 -11.92 4.84 -30.64
C ASP A 292 -11.14 4.65 -29.34
N ALA A 293 -9.85 4.27 -29.43
CA ALA A 293 -8.95 4.29 -28.29
C ALA A 293 -8.68 5.71 -27.78
N TYR A 294 -8.89 5.92 -26.47
CA TYR A 294 -8.76 7.23 -25.84
C TYR A 294 -7.37 7.87 -26.03
N TRP A 295 -6.29 7.09 -25.97
CA TRP A 295 -4.92 7.62 -26.14
C TRP A 295 -4.59 8.08 -27.56
N LYS A 296 -5.52 7.92 -28.50
CA LYS A 296 -5.41 8.34 -29.90
C LYS A 296 -6.51 9.34 -30.27
N GLY A 297 -7.78 8.98 -30.05
CA GLY A 297 -8.93 9.81 -30.41
C GLY A 297 -9.22 10.93 -29.42
N TYR A 298 -8.95 10.72 -28.13
CA TYR A 298 -9.32 11.61 -27.04
C TYR A 298 -10.84 11.85 -26.91
N ASP A 299 -11.63 10.84 -27.27
CA ASP A 299 -13.09 10.82 -27.15
C ASP A 299 -13.49 9.80 -26.07
N TRP A 300 -14.03 10.28 -24.96
CA TRP A 300 -14.41 9.43 -23.83
C TRP A 300 -15.62 8.57 -24.13
N ALA A 301 -16.65 9.11 -24.79
CA ALA A 301 -17.88 8.38 -25.08
C ALA A 301 -17.57 7.18 -25.99
N LYS A 302 -16.76 7.37 -27.04
CA LYS A 302 -16.33 6.27 -27.91
C LYS A 302 -15.47 5.24 -27.19
N ALA A 303 -14.52 5.68 -26.38
CA ALA A 303 -13.63 4.78 -25.65
C ALA A 303 -14.37 3.95 -24.60
N ILE A 304 -15.35 4.54 -23.92
CA ILE A 304 -16.23 3.85 -22.96
C ILE A 304 -17.15 2.89 -23.69
N ALA A 305 -17.85 3.35 -24.74
CA ALA A 305 -18.74 2.50 -25.53
C ALA A 305 -18.03 1.24 -26.03
N PHE A 306 -16.84 1.40 -26.60
CA PHE A 306 -16.02 0.27 -27.05
C PHE A 306 -15.62 -0.66 -25.90
N GLY A 307 -15.16 -0.10 -24.77
CA GLY A 307 -14.69 -0.89 -23.64
C GLY A 307 -15.79 -1.69 -22.95
N MET A 308 -16.98 -1.09 -22.83
CA MET A 308 -18.18 -1.72 -22.26
C MET A 308 -18.74 -2.79 -23.20
N ASP A 309 -18.86 -2.51 -24.51
CA ASP A 309 -19.28 -3.49 -25.52
C ASP A 309 -18.34 -4.70 -25.56
N TYR A 310 -17.03 -4.46 -25.57
CA TYR A 310 -16.03 -5.54 -25.52
C TYR A 310 -16.17 -6.44 -24.28
N ALA A 311 -16.65 -5.87 -23.16
CA ALA A 311 -16.89 -6.60 -21.92
C ALA A 311 -18.29 -7.23 -21.83
N GLY A 312 -19.15 -7.03 -22.85
CA GLY A 312 -20.54 -7.47 -22.84
C GLY A 312 -21.41 -6.75 -21.81
N LEU A 313 -21.11 -5.48 -21.53
CA LEU A 313 -21.83 -4.65 -20.56
C LEU A 313 -22.52 -3.48 -21.26
N PRO A 314 -23.72 -3.08 -20.80
CA PRO A 314 -24.42 -1.94 -21.36
C PRO A 314 -23.70 -0.62 -21.04
N PHE A 315 -23.79 0.32 -21.96
CA PHE A 315 -23.43 1.72 -21.74
C PHE A 315 -24.61 2.59 -22.18
N SER A 316 -25.05 3.50 -21.32
CA SER A 316 -26.19 4.38 -21.59
C SER A 316 -25.94 5.42 -22.68
N GLY A 317 -24.67 5.65 -23.04
CA GLY A 317 -24.25 6.74 -23.90
C GLY A 317 -23.86 8.00 -23.12
N GLU A 318 -24.22 8.08 -21.83
CA GLU A 318 -23.88 9.20 -20.95
C GLU A 318 -22.85 8.79 -19.90
N TYR A 319 -21.82 9.63 -19.74
CA TYR A 319 -20.80 9.44 -18.72
C TYR A 319 -20.55 10.74 -17.96
N ASP A 320 -20.04 10.59 -16.75
CA ASP A 320 -19.45 11.68 -15.97
C ASP A 320 -18.25 11.12 -15.17
N PHE A 321 -17.59 11.93 -14.36
CA PHE A 321 -16.44 11.53 -13.54
C PHE A 321 -16.80 11.51 -12.06
N VAL A 322 -16.41 10.46 -11.38
CA VAL A 322 -16.62 10.29 -9.94
C VAL A 322 -15.27 10.20 -9.22
N GLU A 323 -15.21 10.74 -8.00
CA GLU A 323 -14.06 10.54 -7.13
C GLU A 323 -14.00 9.10 -6.65
N THR A 324 -12.79 8.55 -6.61
CA THR A 324 -12.53 7.15 -6.29
C THR A 324 -11.35 7.04 -5.34
N SER A 325 -11.35 6.00 -4.53
CA SER A 325 -10.19 5.59 -3.73
C SER A 325 -9.85 4.12 -3.96
N TYR A 326 -8.56 3.81 -4.00
CA TYR A 326 -8.04 2.46 -4.09
C TYR A 326 -6.91 2.27 -3.07
N MET A 327 -7.07 1.30 -2.18
CA MET A 327 -6.19 1.04 -1.05
C MET A 327 -5.24 -0.13 -1.34
N PHE A 328 -3.96 0.07 -1.05
CA PHE A 328 -2.90 -0.93 -1.13
C PHE A 328 -2.30 -1.12 0.26
N PRO A 329 -2.34 -2.32 0.84
CA PRO A 329 -1.66 -2.57 2.10
C PRO A 329 -0.14 -2.46 1.91
N ILE A 330 0.54 -1.84 2.87
CA ILE A 330 1.98 -1.63 2.86
C ILE A 330 2.67 -2.77 3.62
N THR A 331 3.54 -3.51 2.94
CA THR A 331 4.12 -4.75 3.48
C THR A 331 5.64 -4.88 3.28
N HIS A 332 6.24 -4.02 2.48
CA HIS A 332 7.69 -3.97 2.21
C HIS A 332 8.29 -2.66 2.69
N MET A 333 9.60 -2.49 2.50
CA MET A 333 10.37 -1.37 3.04
C MET A 333 10.33 -1.36 4.57
N VAL A 334 10.52 -2.52 5.18
CA VAL A 334 10.66 -2.60 6.64
C VAL A 334 11.94 -1.86 7.05
N ALA A 335 11.80 -0.82 7.87
CA ALA A 335 12.89 0.04 8.28
C ALA A 335 13.75 -0.61 9.39
N PRO A 336 14.99 -0.15 9.60
CA PRO A 336 15.78 -0.49 10.78
C PRO A 336 14.98 -0.24 12.08
N LYS A 337 15.23 -1.06 13.11
CA LYS A 337 14.47 -1.01 14.37
C LYS A 337 14.57 0.35 15.07
N GLU A 338 15.66 1.07 14.87
CA GLU A 338 15.91 2.41 15.40
C GLU A 338 14.97 3.46 14.79
N ASN A 339 14.39 3.16 13.63
CA ASN A 339 13.45 4.00 12.90
C ASN A 339 12.01 3.46 12.99
N ALA A 340 11.73 2.51 13.90
CA ALA A 340 10.36 2.11 14.16
C ALA A 340 9.56 3.30 14.72
N VAL A 341 8.26 3.32 14.44
CA VAL A 341 7.35 4.37 14.90
C VAL A 341 7.41 4.49 16.42
N ALA A 342 7.63 5.71 16.91
CA ALA A 342 7.68 5.99 18.35
C ALA A 342 6.27 5.97 18.96
N CYS A 343 6.17 5.66 20.25
CA CYS A 343 4.90 5.60 20.98
C CYS A 343 4.09 6.91 20.84
N SER A 344 4.77 8.05 20.96
CA SER A 344 4.16 9.38 20.86
C SER A 344 3.54 9.66 19.50
N GLU A 345 4.00 9.03 18.41
CA GLU A 345 3.40 9.25 17.09
C GLU A 345 2.01 8.63 16.95
N CYS A 346 1.65 7.68 17.82
CA CYS A 346 0.30 7.09 17.87
C CYS A 346 -0.50 7.65 19.06
N HIS A 347 0.15 7.81 20.21
CA HIS A 347 -0.48 8.18 21.48
C HIS A 347 -0.54 9.69 21.74
N ALA A 348 0.02 10.55 20.90
CA ALA A 348 -0.17 11.99 21.05
C ALA A 348 -1.61 12.40 20.71
N PRO A 349 -2.19 13.38 21.43
CA PRO A 349 -3.54 13.87 21.13
C PRO A 349 -3.60 14.56 19.76
N GLU A 350 -2.52 15.24 19.38
CA GLU A 350 -2.40 15.91 18.10
C GLU A 350 -1.47 15.15 17.15
N ASN A 351 -1.76 15.20 15.86
CA ASN A 351 -0.95 14.59 14.80
C ASN A 351 -0.71 13.06 14.97
N SER A 352 -1.61 12.38 15.70
CA SER A 352 -1.58 10.92 15.84
C SER A 352 -1.70 10.24 14.47
N ARG A 353 -0.86 9.24 14.23
CA ARG A 353 -0.97 8.31 13.10
C ARG A 353 -2.30 7.58 13.09
N LEU A 354 -2.93 7.39 14.24
CA LEU A 354 -4.17 6.65 14.41
C LEU A 354 -5.38 7.59 14.57
N ALA A 355 -5.25 8.88 14.28
CA ALA A 355 -6.31 9.88 14.48
C ALA A 355 -7.63 9.55 13.76
N SER A 356 -7.57 8.83 12.62
CA SER A 356 -8.76 8.40 11.88
C SER A 356 -9.50 7.22 12.51
N LEU A 357 -8.92 6.56 13.52
CA LEU A 357 -9.51 5.40 14.19
C LEU A 357 -10.21 5.83 15.49
N ALA A 358 -11.48 5.48 15.59
CA ALA A 358 -12.34 5.75 16.74
C ALA A 358 -12.91 4.44 17.32
N GLY A 359 -13.73 4.57 18.38
CA GLY A 359 -14.43 3.44 19.00
C GLY A 359 -13.67 2.75 20.14
N PHE A 360 -12.48 3.24 20.49
CA PHE A 360 -11.72 2.77 21.65
C PHE A 360 -10.97 3.92 22.32
N TYR A 361 -10.65 3.73 23.60
CA TYR A 361 -9.80 4.63 24.36
C TYR A 361 -8.32 4.34 24.09
N MET A 362 -7.60 5.33 23.61
CA MET A 362 -6.16 5.30 23.41
C MET A 362 -5.46 6.16 24.46
N PRO A 363 -4.67 5.56 25.38
CA PRO A 363 -3.96 6.32 26.40
C PRO A 363 -3.11 7.44 25.80
N GLY A 364 -3.23 8.65 26.36
CA GLY A 364 -2.50 9.85 25.91
C GLY A 364 -3.15 10.58 24.74
N ARG A 365 -3.77 9.87 23.79
CA ARG A 365 -4.45 10.50 22.65
C ARG A 365 -5.85 10.94 23.04
N ASP A 366 -6.57 10.03 23.69
CA ASP A 366 -7.93 10.24 24.14
C ASP A 366 -7.91 10.60 25.62
N GLY A 367 -8.82 11.48 26.02
CA GLY A 367 -8.98 11.93 27.40
C GLY A 367 -10.44 12.22 27.68
N ALA A 368 -10.79 12.25 28.95
CA ALA A 368 -12.13 12.61 29.41
C ALA A 368 -11.97 13.67 30.48
N GLY A 369 -11.96 14.95 30.08
CA GLY A 369 -11.53 16.04 30.96
C GLY A 369 -12.23 16.08 32.32
N VAL A 370 -13.51 15.70 32.39
CA VAL A 370 -14.24 15.57 33.67
C VAL A 370 -13.66 14.46 34.55
N VAL A 371 -13.39 13.27 33.97
CA VAL A 371 -12.79 12.14 34.70
C VAL A 371 -11.38 12.48 35.14
N ASP A 372 -10.61 13.15 34.27
CA ASP A 372 -9.24 13.57 34.58
C ASP A 372 -9.22 14.57 35.76
N ILE A 373 -10.12 15.56 35.73
CA ILE A 373 -10.28 16.53 36.83
C ILE A 373 -10.67 15.83 38.13
N LEU A 374 -11.69 14.96 38.10
CA LEU A 374 -12.14 14.23 39.28
C LEU A 374 -11.04 13.31 39.84
N GLY A 375 -10.29 12.65 38.96
CA GLY A 375 -9.14 11.82 39.35
C GLY A 375 -8.05 12.62 40.05
N TRP A 376 -7.69 13.79 39.51
CA TRP A 376 -6.70 14.68 40.13
C TRP A 376 -7.19 15.28 41.45
N LEU A 377 -8.47 15.65 41.55
CA LEU A 377 -9.07 16.12 42.81
C LEU A 377 -9.02 15.03 43.88
N LEU A 378 -9.29 13.78 43.53
CA LEU A 378 -9.23 12.65 44.45
C LEU A 378 -7.80 12.33 44.89
N ALA A 379 -6.83 12.39 43.96
CA ALA A 379 -5.40 12.24 44.28
C ALA A 379 -4.93 13.35 45.24
N LEU A 380 -5.29 14.60 44.96
CA LEU A 380 -4.94 15.75 45.81
C LEU A 380 -5.62 15.64 47.18
N GLY A 381 -6.91 15.29 47.23
CA GLY A 381 -7.64 15.07 48.47
C GLY A 381 -7.02 13.95 49.32
N SER A 382 -6.60 12.86 48.68
CA SER A 382 -5.91 11.75 49.37
C SER A 382 -4.57 12.19 49.95
N LEU A 383 -3.78 12.96 49.19
CA LEU A 383 -2.50 13.51 49.66
C LEU A 383 -2.71 14.44 50.87
N ILE A 384 -3.69 15.34 50.81
CA ILE A 384 -4.06 16.21 51.92
C ILE A 384 -4.44 15.37 53.15
N GLY A 385 -5.26 14.32 52.96
CA GLY A 385 -5.65 13.42 54.04
C GLY A 385 -4.46 12.71 54.70
N VAL A 386 -3.50 12.21 53.91
CA VAL A 386 -2.28 11.57 54.42
C VAL A 386 -1.40 12.57 55.19
N ILE A 387 -1.23 13.78 54.66
CA ILE A 387 -0.47 14.85 55.33
C ILE A 387 -1.14 15.23 56.65
N ALA A 388 -2.45 15.47 56.65
CA ALA A 388 -3.22 15.80 57.85
C ALA A 388 -3.12 14.69 58.92
N HIS A 389 -3.22 13.42 58.50
CA HIS A 389 -3.04 12.29 59.39
C HIS A 389 -1.61 12.23 59.97
N GLY A 390 -0.59 12.46 59.14
CA GLY A 390 0.81 12.50 59.55
C GLY A 390 1.09 13.61 60.57
N VAL A 391 0.60 14.84 60.31
CA VAL A 391 0.70 15.98 61.23
C VAL A 391 -0.03 15.69 62.54
N GLY A 392 -1.24 15.14 62.48
CA GLY A 392 -2.00 14.74 63.67
C GLY A 392 -1.27 13.72 64.54
N ARG A 393 -0.55 12.78 63.93
CA ARG A 393 0.31 11.82 64.65
C ARG A 393 1.48 12.49 65.35
N VAL A 394 2.17 13.43 64.70
CA VAL A 394 3.30 14.16 65.29
C VAL A 394 2.85 15.00 66.48
N LEU A 395 1.76 15.75 66.34
CA LEU A 395 1.20 16.60 67.41
C LEU A 395 0.70 15.77 68.61
N SER A 396 0.12 14.59 68.35
CA SER A 396 -0.33 13.69 69.43
C SER A 396 0.83 13.00 70.15
N ALA A 397 1.96 12.78 69.47
CA ALA A 397 3.17 12.20 70.06
C ALA A 397 3.94 13.22 70.91
N SER A 398 3.99 14.50 70.51
CA SER A 398 4.57 15.57 71.32
C SER A 398 3.77 15.85 72.59
N GLY A 399 2.43 15.76 72.54
CA GLY A 399 1.57 15.89 73.72
C GLY A 399 1.66 14.73 74.74
N ARG A 400 2.27 13.59 74.38
CA ARG A 400 2.56 12.47 75.29
C ARG A 400 3.95 12.52 75.92
N ARG A 401 4.82 13.45 75.51
CA ARG A 401 6.17 13.62 76.06
C ARG A 401 6.26 14.65 77.19
N GLU A 402 5.17 15.41 77.44
CA GLU A 402 5.05 16.40 78.53
C GLU A 402 4.15 15.95 79.70
N LYS A 403 3.85 14.66 79.79
CA LYS A 403 3.36 14.00 81.01
C LYS A 403 4.31 12.88 81.36
#